data_AF-A0A359IIN0-F1
#
_entry.id   AF-A0A359IIN0-F1
#
_cell.length_a   1.000
_cell.length_b   1.000
_cell.length_c   1.000
_cell.angle_alpha   90.00
_cell.angle_beta   90.00
_cell.angle_gamma   90.00
#
_symmetry.space_group_name_H-M   'P 1'
#
loop_
_entity.id
_entity.type
_entity.pdbx_description
1 polymer ?
#
loop_
_entity_poly.entity_id
_entity_poly.type
_entity_poly.pdbx_seq_one_letter_code
_entity_poly.pdbx_strand_id
1 'polypeptide(L)'
;MNISDLTPDFDPARVDETKTTPIVFEDKAIEYKNADIIEYDKEIRRVVEKSGMVYIRMFDLLNDSDLYDGLHPNKSGHEKMFIRVRDRIIKMIKV
;
A
#
# COMPACT_ATOMS: atom_id res chain seq x y z
N MET A 1 1.37 5.75 25.68
CA MET A 1 0.69 5.67 24.38
C MET A 1 1.79 5.81 23.34
N ASN A 2 2.26 4.70 22.78
CA ASN A 2 3.28 4.73 21.75
C ASN A 2 2.62 5.09 20.41
N ILE A 3 3.36 5.73 19.51
CA ILE A 3 2.88 6.02 18.15
C ILE A 3 2.44 4.74 17.42
N SER A 4 3.09 3.60 17.72
CA SER A 4 2.71 2.26 17.24
C SER A 4 1.35 1.77 17.74
N ASP A 5 0.83 2.34 18.83
CA ASP A 5 -0.50 1.99 19.37
C ASP A 5 -1.62 2.80 18.71
N LEU A 6 -1.27 3.79 17.86
CA LEU A 6 -2.18 4.78 17.29
C LEU A 6 -2.34 4.70 15.78
N THR A 7 -1.49 3.94 15.10
CA THR A 7 -1.57 3.79 13.64
C THR A 7 -1.75 2.32 13.30
N PRO A 8 -2.91 1.92 12.75
CA PRO A 8 -3.04 0.64 12.07
C PRO A 8 -1.92 0.49 11.04
N ASP A 9 -1.43 -0.74 10.85
CA ASP A 9 -0.50 -1.05 9.75
C ASP A 9 -1.11 -0.58 8.43
N PHE A 10 -0.45 0.36 7.76
CA PHE A 10 -0.91 0.93 6.49
C PHE A 10 -0.03 0.42 5.35
N ASP A 11 -0.62 -0.34 4.44
CA ASP A 11 0.00 -0.67 3.15
C ASP A 11 -0.60 0.25 2.06
N PRO A 12 0.23 0.90 1.21
CA PRO A 12 -0.26 1.70 0.08
C PRO A 12 -0.84 0.87 -1.08
N ALA A 13 -0.80 -0.47 -1.02
CA ALA A 13 -1.40 -1.36 -2.00
C ALA A 13 -2.83 -1.78 -1.61
N ARG A 14 -3.60 -2.27 -2.59
CA ARG A 14 -4.90 -2.88 -2.32
C ARG A 14 -4.79 -4.12 -1.42
N VAL A 15 -5.85 -4.37 -0.67
CA VAL A 15 -5.98 -5.47 0.29
C VAL A 15 -7.08 -6.45 -0.12
N ASP A 16 -6.96 -7.69 0.36
CA ASP A 16 -8.00 -8.72 0.29
C ASP A 16 -9.00 -8.50 1.45
N GLU A 17 -10.10 -7.81 1.15
CA GLU A 17 -11.14 -7.48 2.13
C GLU A 17 -11.80 -8.73 2.75
N THR A 18 -11.73 -9.90 2.10
CA THR A 18 -12.26 -11.14 2.67
C THR A 18 -11.46 -11.63 3.88
N LYS A 19 -10.23 -11.14 4.05
CA LYS A 19 -9.33 -11.47 5.17
C LYS A 19 -9.04 -10.29 6.09
N THR A 20 -9.44 -9.09 5.69
CA THR A 20 -9.14 -7.83 6.40
C THR A 20 -10.39 -7.10 6.86
N THR A 21 -11.59 -7.61 6.63
CA THR A 21 -12.87 -7.07 7.15
C THR A 21 -13.71 -8.17 7.83
N PRO A 22 -13.42 -8.54 9.10
CA PRO A 22 -12.31 -8.07 9.94
C PRO A 22 -11.00 -8.80 9.62
N ILE A 23 -9.89 -8.29 10.16
CA ILE A 23 -8.63 -9.02 10.17
C ILE A 23 -8.81 -10.36 10.90
N VAL A 24 -8.51 -11.45 10.22
CA VAL A 24 -8.70 -12.81 10.77
C VAL A 24 -7.53 -13.32 11.63
N PHE A 25 -6.43 -12.55 11.69
CA PHE A 25 -5.17 -12.94 12.34
C PHE A 25 -4.80 -12.10 13.57
N GLU A 26 -5.68 -11.19 14.02
CA GLU A 26 -5.52 -10.42 15.27
C GLU A 26 -6.78 -10.53 16.14
N ASP A 27 -6.60 -10.43 17.47
CA ASP A 27 -7.70 -10.45 18.45
C ASP A 27 -8.54 -9.15 18.47
N LYS A 28 -8.20 -8.17 17.62
CA LYS A 28 -8.87 -6.87 17.52
C LYS A 28 -9.72 -6.83 16.25
N ALA A 29 -10.92 -6.27 16.37
CA ALA A 29 -11.81 -5.99 15.23
C ALA A 29 -11.31 -4.77 14.43
N ILE A 30 -10.11 -4.87 13.87
CA ILE A 30 -9.57 -3.90 12.92
C ILE A 30 -10.06 -4.29 11.52
N GLU A 31 -10.39 -3.28 10.71
CA GLU A 31 -10.79 -3.45 9.33
C GLU A 31 -9.87 -2.64 8.42
N TYR A 32 -9.41 -3.25 7.33
CA TYR A 32 -8.77 -2.55 6.22
C TYR A 32 -9.66 -2.65 4.99
N LYS A 33 -10.06 -1.50 4.46
CA LYS A 33 -10.90 -1.41 3.25
C LYS A 33 -10.15 -0.69 2.16
N ASN A 34 -10.28 -1.17 0.93
CA ASN A 34 -9.71 -0.52 -0.24
C ASN A 34 -10.29 0.89 -0.44
N ALA A 35 -11.53 1.14 0.03
CA ALA A 35 -12.13 2.47 0.05
C ALA A 35 -11.38 3.48 0.92
N ASP A 36 -10.77 3.05 2.03
CA ASP A 36 -9.97 3.94 2.87
C ASP A 36 -8.59 4.15 2.23
N ILE A 37 -7.97 3.08 1.74
CA ILE A 37 -6.65 3.12 1.09
C ILE A 37 -6.67 4.03 -0.15
N ILE A 38 -7.74 4.01 -0.96
CA ILE A 38 -7.84 4.87 -2.14
C ILE A 38 -7.97 6.37 -1.77
N GLU A 39 -8.60 6.69 -0.63
CA GLU A 39 -8.64 8.07 -0.13
C GLU A 39 -7.25 8.52 0.36
N TYR A 40 -6.52 7.65 1.08
CA TYR A 40 -5.13 7.92 1.43
C TYR A 40 -4.23 8.09 0.19
N ASP A 41 -4.36 7.22 -0.83
CA ASP A 41 -3.62 7.30 -2.10
C ASP A 41 -3.82 8.67 -2.77
N LYS A 42 -5.07 9.15 -2.83
CA LYS A 42 -5.42 10.48 -3.36
C LYS A 42 -4.77 11.61 -2.56
N GLU A 43 -4.87 11.58 -1.23
CA GLU A 43 -4.32 12.63 -0.38
C GLU A 43 -2.79 12.66 -0.39
N ILE A 44 -2.13 11.49 -0.35
CA ILE A 44 -0.67 11.38 -0.49
C ILE A 44 -0.25 11.98 -1.84
N ARG A 45 -0.93 11.59 -2.93
CA ARG A 45 -0.66 12.15 -4.26
C ARG A 45 -0.79 13.66 -4.28
N ARG A 46 -1.89 14.20 -3.73
CA ARG A 46 -2.15 15.65 -3.66
C ARG A 46 -1.05 16.42 -2.91
N VAL A 47 -0.53 15.85 -1.82
CA VAL A 47 0.57 16.46 -1.05
C VAL A 47 1.88 16.41 -1.83
N VAL A 48 2.20 15.27 -2.43
CA VAL A 48 3.44 15.04 -3.21
C VAL A 48 3.50 15.91 -4.46
N GLU A 49 2.37 16.11 -5.16
CA GLU A 49 2.29 16.96 -6.36
C GLU A 49 2.58 18.44 -6.04
N LYS A 50 2.35 18.90 -4.80
CA LYS A 50 2.66 20.28 -4.38
C LYS A 50 4.12 20.52 -4.04
N SER A 51 4.89 19.47 -3.80
CA SER A 51 6.27 19.58 -3.32
C SER A 51 7.34 19.29 -4.39
N GLY A 52 6.94 19.11 -5.65
CA GLY A 52 7.86 18.73 -6.74
C GLY A 52 8.43 17.31 -6.59
N MET A 53 7.85 16.49 -5.71
CA MET A 53 8.24 15.09 -5.53
C MET A 53 7.50 14.20 -6.53
N VAL A 54 8.06 13.04 -6.83
CA VAL A 54 7.42 12.06 -7.73
C VAL A 54 6.58 11.10 -6.92
N TYR A 55 5.28 11.08 -7.22
CA TYR A 55 4.36 10.09 -6.69
C TYR A 55 4.42 8.78 -7.49
N ILE A 56 4.53 7.64 -6.80
CA ILE A 56 4.47 6.30 -7.39
C ILE A 56 3.30 5.55 -6.76
N ARG A 57 2.22 5.41 -7.52
CA ARG A 57 0.99 4.70 -7.12
C ARG A 57 1.25 3.19 -6.99
N MET A 58 0.78 2.61 -5.87
CA MET A 58 0.86 1.17 -5.57
C MET A 58 -0.52 0.50 -5.46
N PHE A 59 -1.59 1.26 -5.25
CA PHE A 59 -2.94 0.74 -5.03
C PHE A 59 -3.40 -0.32 -6.05
N ASP A 60 -3.07 -0.14 -7.33
CA ASP A 60 -3.51 -1.00 -8.42
C ASP A 60 -2.45 -2.02 -8.90
N LEU A 61 -1.33 -2.14 -8.19
CA LEU A 61 -0.20 -2.97 -8.62
C LEU A 61 -0.36 -4.45 -8.26
N LEU A 62 -0.87 -4.73 -7.06
CA LEU A 62 -0.95 -6.07 -6.49
C LEU A 62 -2.35 -6.66 -6.68
N ASN A 63 -2.45 -7.98 -6.77
CA ASN A 63 -3.71 -8.70 -6.65
C ASN A 63 -3.70 -9.60 -5.41
N ASP A 64 -4.83 -10.24 -5.09
CA ASP A 64 -4.97 -10.99 -3.83
C ASP A 64 -3.97 -12.16 -3.72
N SER A 65 -3.48 -12.72 -4.84
CA SER A 65 -2.45 -13.76 -4.84
C SER A 65 -1.03 -13.24 -4.57
N ASP A 66 -0.85 -11.93 -4.63
CA ASP A 66 0.40 -11.24 -4.28
C ASP A 66 0.47 -10.90 -2.78
N LEU A 67 -0.55 -11.25 -1.99
CA LEU A 67 -0.63 -10.97 -0.56
C LEU A 67 -0.38 -12.25 0.25
N TYR A 68 0.27 -12.13 1.41
CA TYR A 68 0.55 -13.26 2.31
C TYR A 68 -0.67 -13.58 3.20
N ASP A 69 -1.18 -12.55 3.87
CA ASP A 69 -2.28 -12.62 4.84
C ASP A 69 -3.53 -11.84 4.36
N GLY A 70 -3.47 -11.24 3.18
CA GLY A 70 -4.50 -10.35 2.64
C GLY A 70 -4.24 -8.86 2.87
N LEU A 71 -3.16 -8.51 3.57
CA LEU A 71 -2.68 -7.15 3.78
C LEU A 71 -1.27 -6.98 3.20
N HIS A 72 -0.33 -7.80 3.68
CA HIS A 72 1.09 -7.66 3.36
C HIS A 72 1.46 -8.34 2.05
N PRO A 73 2.29 -7.71 1.19
CA PRO A 73 2.83 -8.33 0.00
C PRO A 73 3.64 -9.57 0.34
N ASN A 74 3.45 -10.63 -0.44
CA ASN A 74 4.33 -11.79 -0.41
C ASN A 74 5.55 -11.57 -1.31
N LYS A 75 6.38 -12.60 -1.50
CA LYS A 75 7.57 -12.55 -2.36
C LYS A 75 7.27 -12.00 -3.76
N SER A 76 6.18 -12.44 -4.40
CA SER A 76 5.81 -11.98 -5.74
C SER A 76 5.31 -10.53 -5.72
N GLY A 77 4.55 -10.15 -4.69
CA GLY A 77 4.12 -8.78 -4.50
C GLY A 77 5.29 -7.80 -4.34
N HIS A 78 6.25 -8.12 -3.48
CA HIS A 78 7.47 -7.32 -3.31
C HIS A 78 8.29 -7.21 -4.60
N GLU A 79 8.39 -8.27 -5.40
CA GLU A 79 9.07 -8.24 -6.69
C GLU A 79 8.39 -7.27 -7.67
N LYS A 80 7.06 -7.27 -7.74
CA LYS A 80 6.29 -6.30 -8.55
C LYS A 80 6.52 -4.86 -8.09
N MET A 81 6.50 -4.62 -6.78
CA MET A 81 6.78 -3.30 -6.20
C MET A 81 8.19 -2.83 -6.56
N PHE A 82 9.19 -3.70 -6.41
CA PHE A 82 10.57 -3.40 -6.79
C PHE A 82 10.69 -2.98 -8.26
N ILE A 83 10.10 -3.75 -9.19
CA ILE A 83 10.13 -3.43 -10.62
C ILE A 83 9.49 -2.07 -10.89
N ARG A 84 8.31 -1.80 -10.31
CA ARG A 84 7.61 -0.51 -10.46
C ARG A 84 8.46 0.65 -9.99
N VAL A 85 9.06 0.57 -8.80
CA VAL A 85 9.90 1.64 -8.24
C VAL A 85 11.17 1.82 -9.07
N ARG A 86 11.88 0.73 -9.37
CA ARG A 86 13.11 0.73 -10.16
C ARG A 86 12.89 1.38 -11.53
N ASP A 87 11.85 0.98 -12.26
CA ASP A 87 11.60 1.49 -13.60
C ASP A 87 11.26 2.99 -13.60
N ARG A 88 10.58 3.46 -12.55
CA ARG A 88 10.32 4.89 -12.35
C ARG A 88 11.61 5.66 -12.06
N ILE A 89 12.47 5.15 -11.18
CA ILE A 89 13.77 5.77 -10.88
C ILE A 89 14.67 5.81 -12.12
N ILE A 90 14.78 4.71 -12.87
CA ILE A 90 15.57 4.64 -14.11
C ILE A 90 15.07 5.67 -15.12
N LYS A 91 13.75 5.82 -15.29
CA LYS A 91 13.16 6.83 -16.19
C LYS A 91 13.49 8.26 -15.77
N MET A 92 13.64 8.53 -14.48
CA MET A 92 14.01 9.85 -13.96
C MET A 92 15.50 10.17 -14.16
N ILE A 93 16.38 9.16 -14.15
CA ILE A 93 17.83 9.34 -14.28
C ILE A 93 18.29 9.41 -15.74
N LYS A 94 17.57 8.77 -16.67
CA LYS A 94 17.90 8.77 -18.11
C LYS A 94 17.50 10.07 -18.83
N VAL A 95 17.84 11.21 -18.24
CA VAL A 95 17.71 12.55 -18.85
C VAL A 95 18.61 12.66 -20.08
#